data_AF-A0A533VJA1-F1
#
_entry.id   AF-A0A533VJA1-F1
#
_cell.length_a   1.000
_cell.length_b   1.000
_cell.length_c   1.000
_cell.angle_alpha   90.00
_cell.angle_beta   90.00
_cell.angle_gamma   90.00
#
_symmetry.space_group_name_H-M   'P 1'
#
loop_
_entity.id
_entity.type
_entity.pdbx_description
1 polymer ?
#
loop_
_entity_poly.entity_id
_entity_poly.type
_entity_poly.pdbx_seq_one_letter_code
_entity_poly.pdbx_strand_id
1 'polypeptide(L)'
;MKIPEVACKIEAYAAVNPSEDPEKVRHAVANVVLNADYQYKDGSMKATSRDLHSLAKIQETVRSRRANRVYRRQMRFNTKEDTTWFYLNKQAAYVDVVAICDEAEESPMGP
;
A
#
# COMPACT_ATOMS: atom_id res chain seq x y z
N MET A 1 8.05 15.81 2.89
CA MET A 1 7.41 16.64 3.94
C MET A 1 8.03 16.35 5.31
N LYS A 2 7.63 17.01 6.40
CA LYS A 2 8.08 16.62 7.74
C LYS A 2 7.29 15.38 8.19
N ILE A 3 7.99 14.29 8.50
CA ILE A 3 7.38 13.06 9.02
C ILE A 3 7.02 13.31 10.49
N PRO A 4 5.79 13.00 10.92
CA PRO A 4 5.39 13.18 12.31
C PRO A 4 6.08 12.15 13.22
N GLU A 5 6.42 12.57 14.43
CA GLU A 5 6.91 11.68 15.49
C GLU A 5 5.71 11.05 16.21
N VAL A 6 5.14 10.02 15.60
CA VAL A 6 4.00 9.28 16.16
C VAL A 6 4.26 7.77 16.08
N ALA A 7 3.80 7.04 17.08
CA ALA A 7 3.81 5.59 17.03
C ALA A 7 2.71 5.13 16.06
N CYS A 8 3.09 4.57 14.92
CA CYS A 8 2.16 4.04 13.94
C CYS A 8 2.73 2.77 13.30
N LYS A 9 1.88 1.75 13.18
CA LYS A 9 2.18 0.48 12.51
C LYS A 9 1.60 0.53 11.10
N ILE A 10 2.42 0.20 10.10
CA ILE A 10 2.02 0.06 8.71
C ILE A 10 1.96 -1.43 8.39
N GLU A 11 0.84 -1.87 7.81
CA GLU A 11 0.69 -3.22 7.29
C GLU A 11 0.24 -3.13 5.82
N ALA A 12 0.83 -3.96 4.96
CA ALA A 12 0.40 -4.15 3.59
C ALA A 12 0.11 -5.63 3.34
N TYR A 13 -0.89 -5.89 2.51
CA TYR A 13 -1.38 -7.21 2.17
C TYR A 13 -1.57 -7.28 0.66
N ALA A 14 -1.00 -8.29 0.03
CA ALA A 14 -1.12 -8.50 -1.42
C ALA A 14 -1.34 -9.98 -1.69
N ALA A 15 -2.42 -10.30 -2.42
CA ALA A 15 -2.61 -11.67 -2.90
C ALA A 15 -1.52 -12.01 -3.93
N VAL A 16 -1.03 -13.25 -3.84
CA VAL A 16 -0.14 -13.87 -4.82
C VAL A 16 -0.97 -14.89 -5.59
N ASN A 17 -1.40 -14.51 -6.79
CA ASN A 17 -2.17 -15.41 -7.62
C ASN A 17 -1.32 -16.61 -8.08
N PRO A 18 -1.91 -17.76 -8.45
CA PRO A 18 -1.16 -18.94 -8.90
C PRO A 18 -0.20 -18.70 -10.08
N SER A 19 -0.48 -17.68 -10.90
CA SER A 19 0.35 -17.28 -12.05
C SER A 19 1.42 -16.23 -11.71
N GLU A 20 1.42 -15.70 -10.49
CA GLU A 20 2.38 -14.69 -10.04
C GLU A 20 3.57 -15.32 -9.32
N ASP A 21 4.71 -14.64 -9.40
CA ASP A 21 5.90 -14.99 -8.64
C ASP A 21 5.86 -14.28 -7.27
N PRO A 22 5.88 -15.02 -6.14
CA PRO A 22 5.88 -14.43 -4.80
C PRO A 22 6.98 -13.38 -4.58
N GLU A 23 8.17 -13.55 -5.18
CA GLU A 23 9.26 -12.59 -5.05
C GLU A 23 9.00 -11.30 -5.81
N LYS A 24 8.29 -11.36 -6.95
CA LYS A 24 7.86 -10.16 -7.66
C LYS A 24 6.79 -9.39 -6.90
N VAL A 25 5.87 -10.10 -6.25
CA VAL A 25 4.88 -9.47 -5.36
C VAL A 25 5.57 -8.85 -4.15
N ARG A 26 6.53 -9.55 -3.53
CA ARG A 26 7.36 -8.99 -2.45
C ARG A 26 8.09 -7.72 -2.90
N HIS A 27 8.66 -7.73 -4.10
CA HIS A 27 9.33 -6.56 -4.68
C HIS A 27 8.37 -5.38 -4.86
N ALA A 28 7.17 -5.62 -5.39
CA ALA A 28 6.15 -4.58 -5.51
C ALA A 28 5.77 -3.96 -4.16
N VAL A 29 5.59 -4.78 -3.13
CA VAL A 29 5.30 -4.29 -1.76
C VAL A 29 6.50 -3.52 -1.20
N ALA A 30 7.73 -3.97 -1.44
CA ALA A 30 8.95 -3.32 -0.96
C ALA A 30 9.23 -1.94 -1.57
N ASN A 31 8.76 -1.71 -2.80
CA ASN A 31 8.82 -0.40 -3.45
C ASN A 31 7.90 0.66 -2.79
N VAL A 32 6.96 0.20 -1.95
CA VAL A 32 5.99 1.06 -1.25
C VAL A 32 6.28 1.11 0.25
N VAL A 33 6.46 -0.05 0.88
CA VAL A 33 6.63 -0.19 2.34
C VAL A 33 8.10 -0.43 2.65
N LEU A 34 8.75 0.61 3.19
CA LEU A 34 10.16 0.60 3.53
C LEU A 34 10.40 -0.13 4.86
N ASN A 35 11.59 -0.71 5.01
CA ASN A 35 12.07 -1.32 6.26
C ASN A 35 11.04 -2.28 6.90
N ALA A 36 10.46 -3.15 6.08
CA ALA A 36 9.39 -4.04 6.49
C ALA A 36 9.86 -5.48 6.71
N ASP A 37 9.19 -6.17 7.64
CA ASP A 37 9.24 -7.62 7.77
C ASP A 37 8.21 -8.24 6.83
N TYR A 38 8.61 -9.27 6.06
CA TYR A 38 7.78 -9.92 5.06
C TYR A 38 7.41 -11.34 5.49
N GLN A 39 6.15 -11.72 5.27
CA GLN A 39 5.64 -13.06 5.52
C GLN A 39 4.75 -13.49 4.35
N TYR A 40 5.10 -14.62 3.72
CA TYR A 40 4.24 -15.26 2.73
C TYR A 40 3.50 -16.44 3.37
N LYS A 41 2.17 -16.39 3.36
CA LYS A 41 1.32 -17.42 3.93
C LYS A 41 0.00 -17.51 3.16
N ASP A 42 -0.45 -18.74 2.89
CA ASP A 42 -1.75 -19.04 2.30
C ASP A 42 -2.06 -18.23 1.02
N GLY A 43 -1.07 -18.05 0.14
CA GLY A 43 -1.23 -17.30 -1.11
C GLY A 43 -1.27 -15.78 -0.94
N SER A 44 -0.84 -15.25 0.22
CA SER A 44 -0.81 -13.81 0.50
C SER A 44 0.54 -13.38 1.06
N MET A 45 1.02 -12.23 0.57
CA MET A 45 2.20 -11.53 1.07
C MET A 45 1.75 -10.47 2.07
N LYS A 46 2.22 -10.58 3.32
CA LYS A 46 2.07 -9.56 4.36
C LYS A 46 3.41 -8.85 4.57
N ALA A 47 3.39 -7.52 4.58
CA ALA A 47 4.51 -6.70 5.03
C ALA A 47 4.11 -5.89 6.27
N THR A 48 4.99 -5.78 7.26
CA THR A 48 4.77 -4.97 8.47
C THR A 48 5.96 -4.06 8.71
N SER A 49 5.71 -2.77 8.95
CA SER A 49 6.75 -1.76 9.21
C SER A 49 6.27 -0.74 10.23
N ARG A 50 7.23 -0.04 10.86
CA ARG A 50 6.98 1.17 11.66
C ARG A 50 7.62 2.41 11.03
N ASP A 51 8.21 2.25 9.84
CA ASP A 51 8.88 3.33 9.15
C ASP A 51 7.88 4.19 8.35
N LEU A 52 7.55 5.34 8.93
CA LEU A 52 6.63 6.31 8.34
C LEU A 52 7.15 6.99 7.07
N HIS A 53 8.43 6.82 6.72
CA HIS A 53 8.95 7.30 5.43
C HIS A 53 8.21 6.65 4.24
N SER A 54 7.68 5.43 4.41
CA SER A 54 6.80 4.77 3.44
C SER A 54 5.59 5.64 3.05
N LEU A 55 5.06 6.41 4.00
CA LEU A 55 3.90 7.28 3.78
C LEU A 55 4.24 8.57 3.03
N ALA A 56 5.51 8.97 2.98
CA ALA A 56 5.92 10.18 2.29
C ALA A 56 5.67 10.08 0.78
N LYS A 57 6.08 8.97 0.17
CA LYS A 57 5.87 8.69 -1.26
C LYS A 57 4.39 8.61 -1.62
N ILE A 58 3.58 8.02 -0.73
CA ILE A 58 2.12 7.95 -0.86
C ILE A 58 1.52 9.35 -0.80
N GLN A 59 1.93 10.17 0.18
CA GLN A 59 1.41 11.52 0.34
C GLN A 59 1.75 12.42 -0.85
N GLU A 60 2.97 12.33 -1.40
CA GLU A 60 3.36 13.07 -2.61
C GLU A 60 2.50 12.68 -3.82
N THR A 61 2.19 11.39 -3.97
CA THR A 61 1.29 10.89 -5.01
C THR A 61 -0.14 11.42 -4.84
N VAL A 62 -0.67 11.41 -3.61
CA VAL A 62 -1.99 11.95 -3.28
C VAL A 62 -2.08 13.45 -3.59
N ARG A 63 -1.00 14.20 -3.37
CA ARG A 63 -0.95 15.65 -3.59
C ARG A 63 -0.79 16.02 -5.07
N SER A 64 0.01 15.26 -5.82
CA SER A 64 0.30 15.54 -7.24
C SER A 64 -0.83 15.10 -8.18
N ARG A 65 -1.67 14.14 -7.79
CA ARG A 65 -2.75 13.60 -8.60
C ARG A 65 -4.13 14.05 -8.09
N ARG A 66 -5.16 14.07 -8.96
CA ARG A 66 -6.58 14.22 -8.55
C ARG A 66 -7.09 13.09 -7.61
N ALA A 67 -6.22 12.13 -7.25
CA ALA A 67 -6.47 11.03 -6.31
C ALA A 67 -6.83 11.48 -4.89
N ASN A 68 -6.64 12.75 -4.54
CA ASN A 68 -6.97 13.32 -3.23
C ASN A 68 -8.43 13.05 -2.80
N ARG A 69 -9.39 13.10 -3.74
CA ARG A 69 -10.80 12.85 -3.43
C ARG A 69 -11.05 11.39 -3.03
N VAL A 70 -10.53 10.45 -3.81
CA VAL A 70 -10.66 8.99 -3.56
C VAL A 70 -9.97 8.63 -2.25
N TYR A 71 -8.72 9.08 -2.07
CA TYR A 71 -7.96 8.85 -0.85
C TYR A 71 -8.68 9.36 0.40
N ARG A 72 -9.12 10.63 0.42
CA ARG A 72 -9.86 11.18 1.58
C ARG A 72 -11.16 10.45 1.84
N ARG A 73 -11.87 10.06 0.78
CA ARG A 73 -13.11 9.30 0.86
C ARG A 73 -12.84 7.96 1.57
N GLN A 74 -11.90 7.17 1.06
CA GLN A 74 -11.54 5.88 1.64
C GLN A 74 -11.04 6.00 3.07
N MET A 75 -10.10 6.91 3.34
CA MET A 75 -9.60 7.15 4.70
C MET A 75 -10.75 7.40 5.67
N ARG A 76 -11.75 8.22 5.30
CA ARG A 76 -12.93 8.47 6.15
C ARG A 76 -13.85 7.27 6.30
N PHE A 77 -14.14 6.55 5.22
CA PHE A 77 -15.08 5.41 5.25
C PHE A 77 -14.50 4.17 5.92
N ASN A 78 -13.19 3.95 5.76
CA ASN A 78 -12.48 2.78 6.24
C ASN A 78 -11.87 2.98 7.64
N THR A 79 -11.98 4.19 8.22
CA THR A 79 -11.49 4.44 9.59
C THR A 79 -12.32 3.64 10.58
N LYS A 80 -11.64 2.82 11.38
CA LYS A 80 -12.20 2.13 12.53
C LYS A 80 -11.24 2.30 13.69
N GLU A 81 -11.70 2.98 14.74
CA GLU A 81 -10.90 3.29 15.93
C GLU A 81 -9.58 4.01 15.57
N ASP A 82 -8.45 3.37 15.78
CA ASP A 82 -7.10 3.88 15.51
C ASP A 82 -6.49 3.37 14.19
N THR A 83 -7.31 2.70 13.35
CA THR A 83 -6.87 2.12 12.08
C THR A 83 -7.66 2.67 10.89
N THR A 84 -7.03 2.64 9.72
CA THR A 84 -7.66 2.92 8.43
C THR A 84 -6.86 2.24 7.32
N TRP A 85 -7.45 2.13 6.13
CA TRP A 85 -6.84 1.43 5.00
C TRP A 85 -7.36 1.96 3.66
N PHE A 86 -6.58 1.74 2.60
CA PHE A 86 -6.89 2.10 1.22
C PHE A 86 -6.17 1.14 0.28
N TYR A 87 -6.59 1.10 -0.99
CA TYR A 87 -5.97 0.24 -2.00
C TYR A 87 -4.87 0.94 -2.79
N LEU A 88 -3.86 0.17 -3.15
CA LEU A 88 -2.80 0.58 -4.06
C LEU A 88 -2.74 -0.37 -5.26
N ASN A 89 -2.36 0.13 -6.42
CA ASN A 89 -2.21 -0.72 -7.59
C ASN A 89 -0.90 -1.53 -7.49
N LYS A 90 -1.00 -2.85 -7.34
CA LYS A 90 0.12 -3.79 -7.26
C LYS A 90 1.06 -3.73 -8.47
N GLN A 91 0.52 -3.55 -9.68
CA GLN A 91 1.30 -3.49 -10.92
C GLN A 91 2.09 -2.18 -11.03
N ALA A 92 1.49 -1.06 -10.64
CA ALA A 92 2.20 0.21 -10.53
C ALA A 92 3.31 0.14 -9.47
N ALA A 93 3.02 -0.48 -8.32
CA ALA A 93 3.98 -0.66 -7.24
C ALA A 93 5.19 -1.49 -7.67
N TYR A 94 4.99 -2.51 -8.52
CA TYR A 94 6.08 -3.30 -9.09
C TYR A 94 7.11 -2.46 -9.86
N VAL A 95 6.66 -1.40 -10.55
CA VAL A 95 7.54 -0.45 -11.28
C VAL A 95 7.85 0.81 -10.47
N ASP A 96 7.78 0.72 -9.14
CA ASP A 96 8.09 1.79 -8.19
C ASP A 96 7.18 3.04 -8.27
N VAL A 97 5.96 2.86 -8.80
CA VAL A 97 4.95 3.92 -8.91
C VAL A 97 3.82 3.68 -7.90
N VAL A 98 3.54 4.65 -7.05
CA VAL A 98 2.34 4.61 -6.21
C VAL A 98 1.13 5.05 -7.04
N ALA A 99 0.04 4.28 -7.00
CA ALA A 99 -1.24 4.64 -7.58
C ALA A 99 -2.36 4.15 -6.67
N ILE A 100 -3.31 5.03 -6.34
CA ILE A 100 -4.44 4.73 -5.47
C ILE A 100 -5.58 4.19 -6.31
N CYS A 101 -6.20 3.11 -5.84
CA CYS A 101 -7.38 2.51 -6.45
C CYS A 101 -8.62 2.86 -5.62
N ASP A 102 -9.75 3.22 -6.26
CA ASP A 102 -11.04 3.36 -5.55
C ASP A 102 -11.63 1.99 -5.21
N GLU A 103 -11.54 1.06 -6.17
CA GLU A 103 -12.04 -0.31 -6.09
C GLU A 103 -10.92 -1.32 -6.37
N ALA A 104 -11.05 -2.56 -5.88
CA ALA A 104 -9.98 -3.56 -6.01
C ALA A 104 -9.72 -3.94 -7.47
N GLU A 105 -10.76 -3.90 -8.29
CA GLU A 105 -10.80 -4.23 -9.71
C GLU A 105 -9.96 -3.25 -10.57
N GLU A 106 -9.64 -2.06 -10.04
CA GLU A 106 -8.75 -1.11 -10.71
C GLU A 106 -7.28 -1.56 -10.70
N SER A 107 -6.95 -2.65 -9.99
CA SER A 107 -5.68 -3.35 -10.11
C SER A 107 -5.90 -4.68 -10.85
N PRO A 108 -5.31 -4.89 -12.05
CA PRO A 108 -5.60 -6.04 -12.90
C PRO A 108 -5.45 -7.43 -12.25
N MET A 109 -4.64 -7.55 -11.20
CA MET A 109 -4.38 -8.80 -10.46
C MET A 109 -4.70 -8.68 -8.96
N GLY A 110 -5.62 -7.77 -8.62
CA GLY A 110 -5.89 -7.34 -7.27
C GLY A 110 -4.86 -6.31 -6.75
N PRO A 111 -5.26 -5.44 -5.83
CA PRO A 111 -4.38 -4.45 -5.21
C PRO A 111 -3.36 -5.10 -4.26
#